data_AF-A0A7C5TLK9-F1
#
_entry.id   AF-A0A7C5TLK9-F1
#
_cell.length_a   1.000
_cell.length_b   1.000
_cell.length_c   1.000
_cell.angle_alpha   90.00
_cell.angle_beta   90.00
_cell.angle_gamma   90.00
#
_symmetry.space_group_name_H-M   'P 1'
#
loop_
_entity.id
_entity.type
_entity.pdbx_description
1 polymer ?
#
loop_
_entity_poly.entity_id
_entity_poly.type
_entity_poly.pdbx_seq_one_letter_code
_entity_poly.pdbx_strand_id
1 'polypeptide(L)' 'MARIAGVNVPAQKHAVIALTYIYGIGRSRARQICEAAGVRPDVK' A
#
# COMPACT_ATOMS: atom_id res chain seq x y z
N MET A 1 2.18 -0.48 -12.50
CA MET A 1 3.24 -0.95 -11.59
C MET A 1 3.79 0.29 -10.89
N ALA A 2 3.41 0.49 -9.61
CA ALA A 2 3.81 1.68 -8.87
C ALA A 2 5.11 1.38 -8.11
N ARG A 3 6.09 2.28 -8.16
CA ARG A 3 7.32 2.15 -7.39
C ARG A 3 7.22 3.05 -6.16
N ILE A 4 7.15 2.45 -4.98
CA ILE A 4 7.01 3.17 -3.71
C ILE A 4 8.21 2.80 -2.83
N ALA A 5 8.97 3.81 -2.38
CA ALA A 5 10.16 3.63 -1.54
C ALA A 5 11.20 2.63 -2.10
N GLY A 6 11.32 2.54 -3.42
CA GLY A 6 12.24 1.60 -4.08
C GLY A 6 11.69 0.18 -4.29
N VAL A 7 10.50 -0.13 -3.75
CA VAL A 7 9.81 -1.42 -3.90
C VAL A 7 8.77 -1.35 -5.00
N ASN A 8 8.67 -2.42 -5.81
CA ASN A 8 7.64 -2.54 -6.84
C ASN A 8 6.35 -3.05 -6.22
N VAL A 9 5.35 -2.17 -6.18
CA VAL A 9 4.04 -2.47 -5.62
C VAL A 9 3.09 -2.89 -6.74
N PRO A 10 2.43 -4.07 -6.64
CA PRO A 10 1.51 -4.55 -7.65
C PRO A 10 0.26 -3.65 -7.71
N ALA A 11 -0.11 -3.22 -8.91
CA ALA A 11 -1.23 -2.29 -9.17
C ALA A 11 -2.55 -3.00 -9.55
N GLN A 12 -2.68 -4.27 -9.21
CA GLN A 12 -3.91 -5.06 -9.39
C GLN A 12 -4.36 -5.65 -8.05
N LYS A 13 -4.03 -4.98 -6.96
CA LYS A 13 -4.32 -5.42 -5.58
C LYS A 13 -4.73 -4.20 -4.77
N HIS A 14 -5.65 -4.45 -3.83
CA HIS A 14 -6.04 -3.47 -2.83
C HIS A 14 -4.82 -2.74 -2.25
N ALA A 15 -4.84 -1.42 -2.26
CA ALA A 15 -3.72 -0.58 -1.84
C ALA A 15 -3.14 -0.99 -0.47
N VAL A 16 -4.00 -1.41 0.47
CA VAL A 16 -3.57 -1.92 1.79
C VAL A 16 -2.71 -3.17 1.68
N ILE A 17 -3.10 -4.14 0.84
CA ILE A 17 -2.31 -5.36 0.63
C ILE A 17 -1.02 -5.03 -0.10
N ALA A 18 -1.10 -4.16 -1.11
CA ALA A 18 0.03 -3.77 -1.92
C ALA A 18 1.14 -3.11 -1.07
N LEU A 19 0.77 -2.26 -0.11
CA LEU A 19 1.69 -1.64 0.85
C LEU A 19 2.34 -2.64 1.82
N THR A 20 1.71 -3.79 2.11
CA THR A 20 2.33 -4.82 2.96
C THR A 20 3.49 -5.57 2.31
N TYR A 21 3.72 -5.39 1.00
CA TYR A 21 4.93 -5.89 0.33
C TYR A 21 6.17 -5.04 0.67
N ILE A 22 6.00 -3.86 1.25
CA ILE A 22 7.10 -3.03 1.70
C ILE A 22 7.55 -3.53 3.07
N TYR A 23 8.83 -3.88 3.18
CA TYR A 23 9.42 -4.37 4.43
C TYR A 23 9.23 -3.35 5.56
N GLY A 24 8.70 -3.81 6.70
CA GLY A 24 8.38 -2.96 7.86
C GLY A 24 7.00 -2.29 7.82
N ILE A 25 6.19 -2.51 6.79
CA ILE A 25 4.80 -2.06 6.70
C ILE A 25 3.85 -3.26 6.90
N GLY A 26 3.30 -3.37 8.11
CA GLY A 26 2.21 -4.31 8.41
C GLY A 26 0.83 -3.75 8.05
N ARG A 27 -0.23 -4.55 8.26
CA ARG A 27 -1.63 -4.16 7.93
C ARG A 27 -2.08 -2.85 8.61
N SER A 28 -1.68 -2.63 9.86
CA SER A 28 -2.05 -1.42 10.62
C SER A 28 -1.42 -0.17 10.04
N ARG A 29 -0.10 -0.23 9.73
CA ARG A 29 0.62 0.87 9.08
C ARG A 29 0.12 1.10 7.66
N ALA A 30 -0.14 0.05 6.90
CA ALA A 30 -0.70 0.15 5.55
C ALA A 30 -2.04 0.91 5.56
N ARG A 31 -2.93 0.62 6.52
CA ARG A 31 -4.21 1.33 6.65
C ARG A 31 -4.02 2.80 7.02
N GLN A 32 -3.15 3.10 7.98
CA GLN A 32 -2.82 4.49 8.36
C GLN A 32 -2.22 5.28 7.19
N ILE A 33 -1.34 4.66 6.40
CA ILE A 33 -0.74 5.29 5.22
C ILE A 33 -1.79 5.52 4.13
N CYS A 34 -2.67 4.54 3.88
CA CYS A 34 -3.80 4.73 2.97
C CYS A 34 -4.70 5.90 3.40
N GLU A 35 -5.01 6.00 4.70
CA GLU A 35 -5.83 7.07 5.26
C GLU A 35 -5.14 8.44 5.17
N ALA A 36 -3.86 8.52 5.56
CA ALA A 36 -3.06 9.73 5.46
C ALA A 36 -2.80 10.18 4.01
N ALA A 37 -2.68 9.23 3.09
CA ALA A 37 -2.52 9.51 1.66
C ALA A 37 -3.86 9.76 0.93
N GLY A 38 -5.01 9.64 1.62
CA GLY A 38 -6.34 9.74 1.02
C GLY A 38 -6.66 8.64 0.00
N VAL A 39 -5.89 7.55 0.00
CA VAL A 39 -6.05 6.41 -0.91
C VAL A 39 -7.04 5.45 -0.28
N ARG A 40 -8.18 5.18 -0.94
CA ARG A 40 -9.13 4.21 -0.36
C ARG A 40 -8.45 2.84 -0.29
N PRO A 41 -8.57 2.13 0.84
CA PRO A 41 -7.93 0.82 1.02
C PRO A 41 -8.43 -0.24 0.04
N ASP A 42 -9.61 -0.01 -0.55
CA ASP A 42 -10.27 -0.89 -1.51
C ASP A 42 -9.90 -0.62 -2.98
N VAL A 43 -9.15 0.45 -3.29
CA VAL A 43 -8.76 0.74 -4.70
C VAL A 43 -7.80 -0.35 -5.20
N LYS A 44 -8.11 -0.91 -6.37
CA LYS A 44 -7.34 -1.96 -7.06
C LYS A 44 -6.12 -1.39 -7.80
#